data_AF-A0A1X7T5Y0-F1
#
_entry.id   AF-A0A1X7T5Y0-F1
#
_cell.length_a   1.000
_cell.length_b   1.000
_cell.length_c   1.000
_cell.angle_alpha   90.00
_cell.angle_beta   90.00
_cell.angle_gamma   90.00
#
_symmetry.space_group_name_H-M   'P 1'
#
loop_
_entity.id
_entity.type
_entity.pdbx_description
1 polymer ?
#
loop_
_entity_poly.entity_id
_entity_poly.type
_entity_poly.pdbx_seq_one_letter_code
_entity_poly.pdbx_strand_id
1 'polypeptide(L)'
;LEHFSGAMLPTSVTVYRVKFCTTFLRAGIPVSKIDKFRDILDENGLRLAGSKPKSDLIPFMLSEEVQGLKSELTDKPTSVIFEGTCRLGEALAIIVLYQMLLPLNNV
;
A
#
# COMPACT_ATOMS: atom_id res chain seq x y z
N LEU A 1 -5.47 32.28 -8.93
CA LEU A 1 -6.01 31.11 -9.66
C LEU A 1 -6.90 30.35 -8.70
N GLU A 2 -8.20 30.51 -8.87
CA GLU A 2 -9.25 29.93 -8.04
C GLU A 2 -9.12 28.40 -8.02
N HIS A 3 -9.01 27.83 -6.82
CA HIS A 3 -9.12 26.38 -6.63
C HIS A 3 -10.61 26.04 -6.69
N PHE A 4 -11.11 25.65 -7.86
CA PHE A 4 -12.45 25.09 -7.97
C PHE A 4 -12.51 23.78 -7.18
N SER A 5 -13.11 23.84 -5.99
CA SER A 5 -13.38 22.67 -5.16
C SER A 5 -14.39 21.77 -5.88
N GLY A 6 -13.92 20.69 -6.50
CA GLY A 6 -14.77 19.70 -7.15
C GLY A 6 -14.21 19.07 -8.44
N ALA A 7 -13.14 19.63 -9.03
CA ALA A 7 -12.53 19.00 -10.19
C ALA A 7 -11.77 17.72 -9.78
N MET A 8 -12.18 16.57 -10.32
CA MET A 8 -11.38 15.35 -10.22
C MET A 8 -10.03 15.57 -10.89
N LEU A 9 -8.96 15.13 -10.23
CA LEU A 9 -7.61 15.19 -10.80
C LEU A 9 -7.57 14.37 -12.10
N PRO A 10 -6.73 14.76 -13.08
CA PRO A 10 -6.50 13.94 -14.26
C PRO A 10 -6.13 12.50 -13.88
N THR A 11 -6.68 11.51 -14.57
CA THR A 11 -6.47 10.09 -14.25
C THR A 11 -4.99 9.71 -14.17
N SER A 12 -4.15 10.28 -15.04
CA SER A 12 -2.70 10.06 -15.02
C SER A 12 -2.04 10.49 -13.70
N VAL A 13 -2.50 11.60 -13.10
CA VAL A 13 -2.02 12.11 -11.81
C VAL A 13 -2.49 11.21 -10.67
N THR A 14 -3.74 10.75 -10.72
CA THR A 14 -4.30 9.82 -9.71
C THR A 14 -3.57 8.48 -9.75
N VAL A 15 -3.37 7.89 -10.94
CA VAL A 15 -2.63 6.63 -11.11
C VAL A 15 -1.18 6.78 -10.64
N TYR A 16 -0.51 7.89 -10.99
CA TYR A 16 0.83 8.17 -10.51
C TYR A 16 0.90 8.19 -8.98
N ARG A 17 -0.03 8.91 -8.32
CA ARG A 17 -0.09 9.00 -6.85
C ARG A 17 -0.33 7.64 -6.20
N VAL A 18 -1.22 6.82 -6.76
CA VAL A 18 -1.49 5.48 -6.26
C VAL A 18 -0.23 4.61 -6.37
N LYS A 19 0.33 4.49 -7.59
CA LYS A 19 1.52 3.68 -7.84
C LYS A 19 2.68 4.07 -6.92
N PHE A 20 2.86 5.37 -6.76
CA PHE A 20 3.91 5.94 -5.95
C PHE A 20 3.72 5.61 -4.46
N CYS A 21 2.55 5.88 -3.87
CA CYS A 21 2.29 5.56 -2.47
C CYS A 21 2.37 4.05 -2.19
N THR A 22 1.82 3.21 -3.08
CA THR A 22 1.91 1.75 -2.98
C THR A 22 3.37 1.28 -2.97
N THR A 23 4.24 1.85 -3.81
CA THR A 23 5.65 1.47 -3.89
C THR A 23 6.38 1.73 -2.56
N PHE A 24 6.18 2.91 -1.96
CA PHE A 24 6.83 3.26 -0.69
C PHE A 24 6.27 2.44 0.48
N LEU A 25 4.96 2.21 0.51
CA LEU A 25 4.34 1.37 1.54
C LEU A 25 4.83 -0.08 1.46
N ARG A 26 4.98 -0.64 0.26
CA ARG A 26 5.59 -1.97 0.05
C ARG A 26 7.05 -2.04 0.51
N ALA A 27 7.78 -0.94 0.43
CA ALA A 27 9.14 -0.82 0.98
C ALA A 27 9.17 -0.57 2.50
N GLY A 28 8.03 -0.55 3.19
CA GLY A 28 7.94 -0.27 4.62
C GLY A 28 8.20 1.20 4.97
N ILE A 29 8.14 2.12 3.99
CA ILE A 29 8.39 3.54 4.21
C ILE A 29 7.06 4.25 4.53
N PRO A 30 6.92 4.88 5.70
CA PRO A 30 5.70 5.57 6.07
C PRO A 30 5.48 6.82 5.21
N VAL A 31 4.19 7.16 4.98
CA VAL A 31 3.77 8.32 4.18
C VAL A 31 4.35 9.65 4.69
N SER A 32 4.61 9.76 5.99
CA SER A 32 5.26 10.94 6.57
C SER A 32 6.71 11.14 6.10
N LYS A 33 7.44 10.06 5.80
CA LYS A 33 8.80 10.12 5.26
C LYS A 33 8.81 10.42 3.77
N ILE A 34 7.76 10.02 3.05
CA ILE A 34 7.59 10.33 1.63
C ILE A 34 7.67 11.85 1.36
N ASP A 35 7.10 12.67 2.25
CA ASP A 35 7.13 14.13 2.10
C ASP A 35 8.55 14.71 2.10
N LYS A 36 9.54 13.99 2.63
CA LYS A 36 10.96 14.40 2.60
C LYS A 36 11.62 14.24 1.24
N PHE A 37 10.99 13.52 0.32
CA PHE A 37 11.50 13.30 -1.03
C PHE A 37 10.79 14.19 -2.07
N ARG A 38 9.94 15.14 -1.64
CA ARG A 38 9.15 15.97 -2.57
C ARG A 38 9.99 16.67 -3.61
N ASP A 39 11.16 17.19 -3.24
CA ASP A 39 12.01 17.93 -4.17
C ASP A 39 12.36 17.07 -5.39
N ILE A 40 12.77 15.81 -5.17
CA ILE A 40 13.09 14.84 -6.24
C ILE A 40 11.82 14.39 -6.99
N LEU A 41 10.71 14.26 -6.28
CA LEU A 41 9.51 13.59 -6.80
C LEU A 41 8.55 14.53 -7.54
N ASP A 42 8.61 15.82 -7.24
CA ASP A 42 7.84 16.87 -7.89
C ASP A 42 8.59 17.46 -9.10
N GLU A 43 9.89 17.18 -9.27
CA GLU A 43 10.73 17.62 -10.41
C GLU A 43 10.14 17.26 -11.77
N ASN A 44 9.42 16.14 -11.88
CA ASN A 44 8.81 15.67 -13.13
C ASN A 44 7.37 16.20 -13.37
N GLY A 45 6.96 17.28 -12.70
CA GLY A 45 5.69 17.97 -12.94
C GLY A 45 4.44 17.26 -12.41
N LEU A 46 4.60 16.11 -11.75
CA LEU A 46 3.51 15.36 -11.10
C LEU A 46 3.54 15.60 -9.60
N ARG A 47 3.02 16.76 -9.17
CA ARG A 47 2.97 17.15 -7.76
C ARG A 47 2.33 16.07 -6.89
N LEU A 48 3.08 15.58 -5.92
CA LEU A 48 2.56 14.76 -4.85
C LEU A 48 1.53 15.58 -4.06
N ALA A 49 0.46 14.91 -3.65
CA ALA A 49 -0.51 15.56 -2.77
C ALA A 49 0.14 15.89 -1.42
N GLY A 50 -0.52 16.72 -0.60
CA GLY A 50 -0.17 16.82 0.81
C GLY A 50 -0.28 15.46 1.54
N SER A 51 0.16 15.40 2.80
CA SER A 51 0.06 14.19 3.62
C SER A 51 -1.37 13.68 3.75
N LYS A 52 -2.35 14.58 3.95
CA LYS A 52 -3.77 14.23 4.16
C LYS A 52 -4.39 13.48 2.96
N PRO A 53 -4.34 13.99 1.70
CA PRO A 53 -4.84 13.23 0.56
C PRO A 53 -4.11 11.90 0.30
N LYS A 54 -2.86 11.74 0.74
CA LYS A 54 -2.15 10.45 0.65
C LYS A 54 -2.66 9.45 1.70
N SER A 55 -2.93 9.91 2.92
CA SER A 55 -3.58 9.09 3.94
C SER A 55 -4.97 8.64 3.52
N ASP A 56 -5.71 9.48 2.81
CA ASP A 56 -7.04 9.14 2.28
C ASP A 56 -7.00 8.02 1.21
N LEU A 57 -5.85 7.77 0.59
CA LEU A 57 -5.65 6.64 -0.35
C LEU A 57 -5.35 5.32 0.37
N ILE A 58 -4.91 5.35 1.64
CA ILE A 58 -4.54 4.15 2.39
C ILE A 58 -5.69 3.13 2.46
N PRO A 59 -6.94 3.51 2.78
CA PRO A 59 -8.06 2.56 2.81
C PRO A 59 -8.30 1.87 1.47
N PHE A 60 -8.22 2.61 0.36
CA PHE A 60 -8.36 2.06 -0.99
C PHE A 60 -7.22 1.09 -1.33
N MET A 61 -5.97 1.46 -1.05
CA MET A 61 -4.82 0.59 -1.28
C MET A 61 -4.89 -0.68 -0.43
N LEU A 62 -5.33 -0.55 0.82
CA LEU A 62 -5.53 -1.68 1.71
C LEU A 62 -6.63 -2.61 1.18
N SER A 63 -7.74 -2.08 0.67
CA SER A 63 -8.81 -2.92 0.11
C SER A 63 -8.34 -3.68 -1.13
N GLU A 64 -7.59 -3.04 -2.03
CA GLU A 64 -7.04 -3.69 -3.22
C GLU A 64 -6.03 -4.78 -2.85
N GLU A 65 -5.12 -4.50 -1.92
CA GLU A 65 -4.11 -5.48 -1.47
C GLU A 65 -4.77 -6.67 -0.76
N VAL A 66 -5.77 -6.43 0.11
CA VAL A 66 -6.54 -7.50 0.76
C VAL A 66 -7.29 -8.36 -0.26
N GLN A 67 -7.89 -7.75 -1.29
CA GLN A 67 -8.55 -8.51 -2.35
C GLN A 67 -7.55 -9.36 -3.12
N GLY A 68 -6.40 -8.79 -3.50
CA GLY A 68 -5.32 -9.53 -4.17
C GLY A 68 -4.82 -10.71 -3.35
N LEU A 69 -4.56 -10.49 -2.05
CA LEU A 69 -4.13 -11.55 -1.13
C LEU A 69 -5.19 -12.63 -0.96
N LYS A 70 -6.48 -12.27 -0.85
CA LYS A 70 -7.56 -13.26 -0.80
C LYS A 70 -7.58 -14.13 -2.05
N SER A 71 -7.50 -13.52 -3.24
CA SER A 71 -7.42 -14.27 -4.50
C SER A 71 -6.17 -15.16 -4.56
N GLU A 72 -5.04 -14.67 -4.08
CA GLU A 72 -3.80 -15.44 -4.04
C GLU A 72 -3.85 -16.62 -3.08
N LEU A 73 -4.48 -16.47 -1.91
CA LEU A 73 -4.56 -17.49 -0.86
C LEU A 73 -5.70 -18.50 -1.10
N THR A 74 -6.63 -18.19 -2.00
CA THR A 74 -7.76 -19.06 -2.31
C THR A 74 -7.25 -20.44 -2.73
N ASP A 75 -7.81 -21.49 -2.11
CA ASP A 75 -7.47 -22.90 -2.34
C ASP A 75 -6.02 -23.31 -2.06
N LYS A 76 -5.22 -22.45 -1.41
CA LYS A 76 -3.86 -22.80 -0.97
C LYS A 76 -3.87 -23.36 0.45
N PRO A 77 -3.01 -24.35 0.76
CA PRO A 77 -2.78 -24.74 2.14
C PRO A 77 -2.13 -23.57 2.90
N THR A 78 -2.84 -23.04 3.89
CA THR A 78 -2.39 -21.92 4.72
C THR A 78 -2.23 -22.35 6.18
N SER A 79 -1.18 -21.85 6.83
CA SER A 79 -1.02 -21.94 8.28
C SER A 79 -1.11 -20.54 8.89
N VAL A 80 -1.75 -20.42 10.04
CA VAL A 80 -1.88 -19.15 10.76
C VAL A 80 -1.09 -19.26 12.06
N ILE A 81 -0.16 -18.34 12.27
CA ILE A 81 0.60 -18.22 13.50
C ILE A 81 0.02 -17.05 14.29
N PHE A 82 -0.35 -17.32 15.54
CA PHE A 82 -0.75 -16.32 16.50
C PHE A 82 0.40 -16.11 17.48
N GLU A 83 1.03 -14.95 17.41
CA GLU A 83 2.01 -14.54 18.42
C GLU A 83 1.29 -13.62 19.41
N GLY A 84 0.74 -14.28 20.44
CA GLY A 84 0.03 -13.63 21.52
C GLY A 84 0.98 -12.92 22.47
N THR A 85 0.44 -11.90 23.12
CA THR A 85 1.15 -11.10 24.13
C THR A 85 0.44 -11.28 25.47
N CYS A 86 1.18 -11.30 26.57
CA CYS A 86 0.61 -11.65 27.88
C CYS A 86 0.01 -10.43 28.61
N ARG A 87 0.20 -9.21 28.10
CA ARG A 87 -0.23 -7.98 28.77
C ARG A 87 -1.24 -7.20 27.94
N LEU A 88 -2.17 -6.57 28.64
CA LEU A 88 -3.08 -5.59 28.07
C LEU A 88 -2.27 -4.42 27.47
N GLY A 89 -2.49 -4.12 26.20
CA GLY A 89 -1.81 -3.04 25.48
C GLY A 89 -0.58 -3.48 24.66
N GLU A 90 -0.21 -4.76 24.71
CA GLU A 90 0.79 -5.32 23.79
C GLU A 90 0.17 -5.64 22.41
N ALA A 91 0.98 -5.66 21.36
CA ALA A 91 0.54 -5.85 19.98
C ALA A 91 0.41 -7.34 19.64
N LEU A 92 -0.79 -7.79 19.26
CA LEU A 92 -1.00 -9.12 18.70
C LEU A 92 -0.50 -9.16 17.25
N ALA A 93 0.44 -10.07 16.96
CA ALA A 93 0.83 -10.36 15.59
C ALA A 93 0.10 -11.61 15.08
N ILE A 94 -0.55 -11.47 13.93
CA ILE A 94 -1.17 -12.59 13.19
C ILE A 94 -0.41 -12.73 11.88
N ILE A 95 0.25 -13.87 11.68
CA ILE A 95 1.06 -14.15 10.50
C ILE A 95 0.39 -15.28 9.72
N VAL A 96 0.13 -15.07 8.43
CA VAL A 96 -0.39 -16.09 7.52
C VAL A 96 0.76 -16.61 6.65
N LEU A 97 1.04 -17.90 6.74
CA LEU A 97 2.00 -18.61 5.92
C LEU A 97 1.27 -19.43 4.87
N TYR A 98 1.76 -19.42 3.63
CA TYR A 98 1.24 -20.25 2.55
C TYR A 98 2.39 -20.75 1.67
N GLN A 99 2.23 -21.93 1.07
CA GLN A 99 3.22 -22.44 0.14
C GLN A 99 3.04 -21.79 -1.23
N MET A 100 4.07 -21.11 -1.71
CA MET A 100 4.12 -20.63 -3.09
C MET A 100 4.62 -21.77 -3.97
N LEU A 101 3.73 -22.34 -4.78
CA LEU A 101 4.14 -23.25 -5.86
C LEU A 101 4.81 -22.40 -6.94
N LEU A 102 6.14 -22.34 -6.92
CA LEU A 102 6.88 -21.83 -8.06
C LEU A 102 6.62 -22.78 -9.24
N PRO A 103 6.30 -22.27 -10.44
CA PRO A 103 6.23 -23.13 -11.61
C PRO A 103 7.60 -23.80 -11.75
N LEU A 104 7.62 -25.12 -11.63
CA LEU A 104 8.77 -25.92 -12.03
C LEU A 104 8.90 -25.72 -13.55
N ASN A 105 9.74 -24.76 -13.95
CA ASN A 105 10.21 -24.70 -15.32
C ASN A 105 10.94 -26.02 -15.56
N ASN A 106 10.35 -26.87 -16.40
CA ASN A 106 10.93 -28.14 -16.81
C ASN A 106 12.35 -27.88 -17.34
N VAL A 107 13.34 -28.38 -16.60
CA VAL A 107 14.75 -28.49 -17.02
C VAL A 107 14.87 -29.51 -18.13
#